data_AF-A0A949P537-F1
#
_entry.id   AF-A0A949P537-F1
#
_cell.length_a   1.000
_cell.length_b   1.000
_cell.length_c   1.000
_cell.angle_alpha   90.00
_cell.angle_beta   90.00
_cell.angle_gamma   90.00
#
_symmetry.space_group_name_H-M   'P 1'
#
loop_
_entity.id
_entity.type
_entity.pdbx_description
1 polymer ?
#
loop_
_entity_poly.entity_id
_entity_poly.type
_entity_poly.pdbx_seq_one_letter_code
_entity_poly.pdbx_strand_id
1 'polypeptide(L)'
;MHQSLLYTRNILMALGLGFSAGCVQVQHYDGPEQPKENTAQLKTTNSWLSVNEASVVFRKIDGKKIRRFTRSIELLPGMHEIEATCYWLREGHLVPLHTGVQIMLSANQRYYLYSVPRSTGCDVEIENFAVNR
;
A
#
# COMPACT_ATOMS: atom_id res chain seq x y z
N MET A 1 -48.49 21.36 60.51
CA MET A 1 -48.83 22.71 60.04
C MET A 1 -47.55 23.42 59.63
N HIS A 2 -47.54 23.96 58.40
CA HIS A 2 -46.63 24.94 57.78
C HIS A 2 -45.11 24.68 57.80
N GLN A 3 -44.49 24.40 56.63
CA GLN A 3 -43.95 25.38 55.65
C GLN A 3 -42.81 26.21 56.30
N SER A 4 -41.57 26.26 55.79
CA SER A 4 -41.23 26.72 54.43
C SER A 4 -39.76 26.44 54.08
N LEU A 5 -39.57 25.98 52.84
CA LEU A 5 -38.52 26.33 51.87
C LEU A 5 -37.25 27.04 52.40
N LEU A 6 -36.11 26.35 52.33
CA LEU A 6 -34.80 26.98 52.26
C LEU A 6 -33.98 26.41 51.09
N TYR A 7 -33.91 27.26 50.07
CA TYR A 7 -32.72 27.58 49.27
C TYR A 7 -32.07 26.47 48.43
N THR A 8 -32.48 26.48 47.17
CA THR A 8 -31.80 25.93 45.99
C THR A 8 -30.36 26.46 45.87
N ARG A 9 -29.37 25.59 46.13
CA ARG A 9 -27.97 25.82 45.73
C ARG A 9 -27.78 25.39 44.28
N ASN A 10 -27.83 26.37 43.39
CA ASN A 10 -27.28 26.31 42.04
C ASN A 10 -25.79 25.90 42.11
N ILE A 11 -25.45 24.71 41.64
CA ILE A 11 -24.07 24.37 41.27
C ILE A 11 -24.09 24.13 39.76
N LEU A 12 -23.86 25.21 39.03
CA LEU A 12 -23.56 25.22 37.61
C LEU A 12 -22.16 24.61 37.42
N MET A 13 -22.06 23.30 37.24
CA MET A 13 -20.83 22.66 36.76
C MET A 13 -20.82 22.70 35.23
N ALA A 14 -20.33 23.79 34.67
CA ALA A 14 -19.94 23.88 33.27
C ALA A 14 -18.61 23.14 33.07
N LEU A 15 -18.67 21.82 32.92
CA LEU A 15 -17.55 21.02 32.41
C LEU A 15 -17.51 21.18 30.88
N GLY A 16 -16.80 22.23 30.46
CA GLY A 16 -16.36 22.41 29.08
C GLY A 16 -15.34 21.33 28.72
N LEU A 17 -15.82 20.18 28.26
CA LEU A 17 -15.00 19.19 27.57
C LEU A 17 -14.84 19.65 26.12
N GLY A 18 -13.86 20.52 25.90
CA GLY A 18 -13.31 20.80 24.59
C GLY A 18 -12.61 19.57 24.06
N PHE A 19 -13.36 18.65 23.45
CA PHE A 19 -12.80 17.64 22.57
C PHE A 19 -12.28 18.37 21.33
N SER A 20 -11.00 18.71 21.35
CA SER A 20 -10.24 19.02 20.15
C SER A 20 -10.26 17.77 19.27
N ALA A 21 -11.22 17.72 18.36
CA ALA A 21 -11.20 16.84 17.20
C ALA A 21 -9.98 17.27 16.36
N GLY A 22 -8.81 16.74 16.72
CA GLY A 22 -7.65 16.76 15.86
C GLY A 22 -8.00 15.97 14.61
N CYS A 23 -8.43 16.67 13.56
CA CYS A 23 -8.46 16.12 12.22
C CYS A 23 -7.05 15.58 11.93
N VAL A 24 -6.90 14.25 11.97
CA VAL A 24 -5.75 13.59 11.36
C VAL A 24 -5.92 13.79 9.85
N GLN A 25 -5.44 14.93 9.34
CA GLN A 25 -5.20 15.10 7.92
C GLN A 25 -4.07 14.13 7.57
N VAL A 26 -4.47 12.94 7.09
CA VAL A 26 -3.60 12.08 6.32
C VAL A 26 -3.15 12.93 5.13
N GLN A 27 -1.93 13.46 5.20
CA GLN A 27 -1.31 14.17 4.09
C GLN A 27 -1.11 13.17 2.96
N HIS A 28 -2.09 13.11 2.07
CA HIS A 28 -1.99 12.38 0.82
C HIS A 28 -1.06 13.20 -0.07
N TYR A 29 0.12 12.68 -0.33
CA TYR A 29 0.98 13.21 -1.39
C TYR A 29 0.51 12.57 -2.69
N ASP A 30 -0.33 13.29 -3.44
CA ASP A 30 -0.75 12.89 -4.78
C ASP A 30 0.31 13.20 -5.84
N GLY A 31 1.30 14.05 -5.54
CA GLY A 31 2.24 14.55 -6.55
C GLY A 31 1.52 15.23 -7.72
N PRO A 32 2.25 15.85 -8.65
CA PRO A 32 1.64 16.23 -9.92
C PRO A 32 1.27 14.98 -10.71
N GLU A 33 0.01 14.89 -11.15
CA GLU A 33 -0.48 13.87 -12.09
C GLU A 33 0.32 14.02 -13.39
N GLN A 34 1.34 13.17 -13.58
CA GLN A 34 2.19 13.26 -14.76
C GLN A 34 1.47 12.64 -15.96
N PRO A 35 1.69 13.16 -17.19
CA PRO A 35 1.19 12.51 -18.38
C PRO A 35 1.68 11.06 -18.39
N LYS A 36 0.75 10.10 -18.49
CA LYS A 36 1.06 8.66 -18.58
C LYS A 36 2.03 8.30 -19.72
N GLU A 37 2.22 9.23 -20.64
CA GLU A 37 3.16 9.15 -21.77
C GLU A 37 4.64 9.38 -21.39
N ASN A 38 4.96 9.64 -20.11
CA ASN A 38 6.34 9.79 -19.64
C ASN A 38 6.69 8.90 -18.45
N THR A 39 5.78 8.02 -18.05
CA THR A 39 5.99 7.10 -16.93
C THR A 39 6.10 5.66 -17.42
N ALA A 40 6.79 4.83 -16.65
CA ALA A 40 6.74 3.39 -16.75
C ALA A 40 5.62 2.88 -15.86
N GLN A 41 4.87 1.88 -16.33
CA GLN A 41 3.83 1.24 -15.54
C GLN A 41 4.33 -0.11 -15.03
N LEU A 42 4.42 -0.27 -13.72
CA LEU A 42 4.81 -1.51 -13.05
C LEU A 42 3.59 -2.17 -12.42
N LYS A 43 3.32 -3.44 -12.76
CA LYS A 43 2.17 -4.20 -12.27
C LYS A 43 2.59 -5.46 -11.53
N THR A 44 1.71 -6.00 -10.70
CA THR A 44 1.88 -7.31 -10.03
C THR A 44 0.85 -8.30 -10.53
N THR A 45 1.19 -9.59 -10.51
CA THR A 45 0.33 -10.73 -10.89
C THR A 45 -0.78 -11.09 -9.87
N ASN A 46 -1.19 -10.20 -8.97
CA ASN A 46 -2.18 -10.56 -7.94
C ASN A 46 -3.62 -10.72 -8.48
N SER A 47 -4.30 -11.80 -8.10
CA SER A 47 -5.74 -11.96 -8.34
C SER A 47 -6.56 -11.16 -7.32
N TRP A 48 -7.73 -10.64 -7.70
CA TRP A 48 -8.64 -9.92 -6.78
C TRP A 48 -9.31 -10.84 -5.77
N LEU A 49 -9.38 -12.14 -6.09
CA LEU A 49 -10.24 -13.09 -5.40
C LEU A 49 -9.48 -13.95 -4.39
N SER A 50 -8.18 -14.20 -4.60
CA SER A 50 -7.38 -15.02 -3.71
C SER A 50 -5.88 -14.80 -3.89
N VAL A 51 -5.14 -14.91 -2.77
CA VAL A 51 -3.68 -15.01 -2.76
C VAL A 51 -3.30 -16.47 -3.03
N ASN A 52 -2.32 -16.68 -3.90
CA ASN A 52 -1.78 -17.99 -4.29
C ASN A 52 -0.26 -17.88 -4.53
N GLU A 53 0.40 -18.98 -4.93
CA GLU A 53 1.86 -18.99 -5.15
C GLU A 53 2.34 -18.07 -6.28
N ALA A 54 1.47 -17.78 -7.26
CA ALA A 54 1.76 -16.84 -8.34
C ALA A 54 1.60 -15.37 -7.93
N SER A 55 1.08 -15.10 -6.74
CA SER A 55 0.76 -13.75 -6.28
C SER A 55 2.02 -13.00 -5.86
N VAL A 56 2.11 -11.75 -6.32
CA VAL A 56 3.12 -10.78 -5.86
C VAL A 56 2.42 -9.56 -5.28
N VAL A 57 2.93 -9.05 -4.16
CA VAL A 57 2.38 -7.86 -3.49
C VAL A 57 3.49 -6.85 -3.24
N PHE A 58 3.32 -5.62 -3.73
CA PHE A 58 4.24 -4.53 -3.43
C PHE A 58 4.34 -4.26 -1.92
N ARG A 59 5.56 -4.02 -1.45
CA ARG A 59 5.83 -3.55 -0.09
C ARG A 59 6.43 -2.16 -0.09
N LYS A 60 7.55 -1.98 -0.79
CA LYS A 60 8.25 -0.71 -0.91
C LYS A 60 8.74 -0.48 -2.33
N ILE A 61 8.86 0.79 -2.69
CA ILE A 61 9.57 1.25 -3.88
C ILE A 61 10.50 2.36 -3.45
N ASP A 62 11.80 2.22 -3.73
CA ASP A 62 12.85 3.16 -3.35
C ASP A 62 12.78 3.52 -1.85
N GLY A 63 12.60 2.49 -1.01
CA GLY A 63 12.45 2.62 0.45
C GLY A 63 11.09 3.16 0.93
N LYS A 64 10.20 3.61 0.05
CA LYS A 64 8.88 4.16 0.41
C LYS A 64 7.82 3.06 0.47
N LYS A 65 7.10 2.98 1.58
CA LYS A 65 6.02 2.00 1.76
C LYS A 65 4.87 2.26 0.79
N ILE A 66 4.41 1.19 0.17
CA ILE A 66 3.26 1.19 -0.72
C ILE A 66 2.02 0.71 0.05
N ARG A 67 0.85 1.25 -0.30
CA ARG A 67 -0.43 0.80 0.25
C ARG A 67 -0.63 -0.69 0.00
N ARG A 68 -1.12 -1.40 1.01
CA ARG A 68 -1.49 -2.81 0.86
C ARG A 68 -2.50 -2.97 -0.28
N PHE A 69 -2.32 -3.98 -1.11
CA PHE A 69 -3.16 -4.30 -2.29
C PHE A 69 -3.00 -3.38 -3.51
N THR A 70 -2.03 -2.46 -3.52
CA THR A 70 -1.66 -1.79 -4.78
C THR A 70 -1.23 -2.82 -5.82
N ARG A 71 -1.75 -2.69 -7.05
CA ARG A 71 -1.53 -3.66 -8.15
C ARG A 71 -0.74 -3.09 -9.32
N SER A 72 -0.74 -1.77 -9.42
CA SER A 72 -0.12 -1.02 -10.49
C SER A 72 0.41 0.27 -9.90
N ILE A 73 1.62 0.65 -10.29
CA ILE A 73 2.27 1.89 -9.88
C ILE A 73 2.88 2.51 -11.14
N GLU A 74 2.78 3.82 -11.24
CA GLU A 74 3.46 4.60 -12.27
C GLU A 74 4.75 5.16 -11.67
N LEU A 75 5.85 4.94 -12.37
CA LEU A 75 7.20 5.32 -11.94
C LEU A 75 7.86 6.13 -13.05
N LEU A 76 8.77 7.01 -12.66
CA LEU A 76 9.64 7.67 -13.63
C LEU A 76 10.58 6.63 -14.28
N PRO A 77 11.08 6.89 -15.50
CA PRO A 77 12.15 6.07 -16.07
C PRO A 77 13.41 6.16 -15.20
N GLY A 78 14.12 5.04 -15.04
CA GLY A 78 15.34 4.96 -14.23
C GLY A 78 15.47 3.67 -13.45
N MET A 79 16.49 3.62 -12.58
CA MET A 79 16.71 2.51 -11.66
C MET A 79 15.82 2.65 -10.45
N HIS A 80 15.12 1.57 -10.12
CA HIS A 80 14.26 1.48 -8.94
C HIS A 80 14.55 0.22 -8.13
N GLU A 81 14.45 0.34 -6.82
CA GLU A 81 14.48 -0.80 -5.90
C GLU A 81 13.06 -1.15 -5.49
N ILE A 82 12.63 -2.38 -5.79
CA ILE A 82 11.30 -2.87 -5.45
C ILE A 82 11.41 -3.93 -4.38
N GLU A 83 10.77 -3.70 -3.23
CA GLU A 83 10.53 -4.76 -2.24
C GLU A 83 9.11 -5.31 -2.42
N ALA A 84 9.00 -6.63 -2.46
CA ALA A 84 7.75 -7.33 -2.65
C ALA A 84 7.60 -8.54 -1.73
N THR A 85 6.37 -9.01 -1.59
CA THR A 85 6.05 -10.31 -0.99
C THR A 85 5.65 -11.27 -2.11
N CYS A 86 6.32 -12.40 -2.19
CA CYS A 86 5.84 -13.59 -2.91
C CYS A 86 5.31 -14.61 -1.91
N TYR A 87 4.57 -15.61 -2.39
CA TYR A 87 3.99 -16.64 -1.53
C TYR A 87 4.49 -18.02 -1.96
N TRP A 88 4.90 -18.82 -0.99
CA TRP A 88 5.39 -20.17 -1.20
C TRP A 88 4.45 -21.17 -0.51
N LEU A 89 3.97 -22.19 -1.22
CA LEU A 89 3.22 -23.26 -0.61
C LEU A 89 4.17 -24.23 0.10
N ARG A 90 4.07 -24.27 1.42
CA ARG A 90 4.80 -25.22 2.27
C ARG A 90 3.82 -25.94 3.17
N GLU A 91 3.84 -27.27 3.12
CA GLU A 91 3.02 -28.13 3.99
C GLU A 91 1.51 -27.79 3.92
N GLY A 92 1.03 -27.39 2.74
CA GLY A 92 -0.37 -27.00 2.53
C GLY A 92 -0.72 -25.55 2.91
N HIS A 93 0.26 -24.77 3.38
CA HIS A 93 0.06 -23.38 3.79
C HIS A 93 0.86 -22.41 2.90
N LEU A 94 0.24 -21.30 2.51
CA LEU A 94 0.93 -20.21 1.83
C LEU A 94 1.74 -19.39 2.82
N VAL A 95 3.05 -19.46 2.71
CA VAL A 95 4.01 -18.71 3.53
C VAL A 95 4.44 -17.46 2.76
N PRO A 96 4.25 -16.25 3.30
CA PRO A 96 4.76 -15.04 2.67
C PRO A 96 6.28 -14.96 2.82
N LEU A 97 6.99 -14.76 1.70
CA LEU A 97 8.42 -14.49 1.68
C LEU A 97 8.68 -13.09 1.15
N HIS A 98 9.64 -12.41 1.75
CA HIS A 98 9.99 -11.04 1.39
C HIS A 98 11.26 -11.05 0.56
N THR A 99 11.18 -10.40 -0.59
CA THR A 99 12.28 -10.31 -1.56
C THR A 99 12.35 -8.90 -2.13
N GLY A 100 13.46 -8.57 -2.77
CA GLY A 100 13.68 -7.31 -3.44
C GLY A 100 14.40 -7.50 -4.78
N VAL A 101 14.09 -6.63 -5.73
CA VAL A 101 14.69 -6.61 -7.06
C VAL A 101 15.02 -5.17 -7.47
N GLN A 102 16.16 -4.98 -8.11
CA GLN A 102 16.50 -3.71 -8.77
C GLN A 102 16.16 -3.80 -10.24
N ILE A 103 15.44 -2.80 -10.75
CA ILE A 103 14.92 -2.80 -12.11
C ILE A 103 15.21 -1.47 -12.81
N MET A 104 15.58 -1.54 -14.08
CA MET A 104 15.67 -0.37 -14.95
C MET A 104 14.37 -0.24 -15.73
N LEU A 105 13.70 0.90 -15.57
CA LEU A 105 12.43 1.21 -16.24
C LEU A 105 12.65 2.23 -17.35
N SER A 106 12.04 1.97 -18.50
CA SER A 106 12.00 2.88 -19.65
C SER A 106 10.64 3.56 -19.75
N ALA A 107 10.62 4.81 -20.25
CA ALA A 107 9.39 5.55 -20.47
C ALA A 107 8.44 4.79 -21.39
N ASN A 108 7.13 4.93 -21.17
CA ASN A 108 6.08 4.34 -22.00
C ASN A 108 6.06 2.81 -22.05
N GLN A 109 6.76 2.15 -21.13
CA GLN A 109 6.80 0.69 -21.06
C GLN A 109 5.92 0.17 -19.94
N ARG A 110 5.40 -1.05 -20.14
CA ARG A 110 4.68 -1.78 -19.11
C ARG A 110 5.50 -2.97 -18.66
N TYR A 111 5.59 -3.13 -17.35
CA TYR A 111 6.31 -4.21 -16.71
C TYR A 111 5.42 -4.97 -15.74
N TYR A 112 5.70 -6.26 -15.59
CA TYR A 112 5.00 -7.13 -14.66
C TYR A 112 6.00 -7.80 -13.74
N LEU A 113 5.72 -7.71 -12.45
CA LEU A 113 6.37 -8.51 -11.42
C LEU A 113 5.59 -9.80 -11.23
N TYR A 114 6.30 -10.92 -11.33
CA TYR A 114 5.76 -12.26 -11.16
C TYR A 114 6.60 -13.06 -10.17
N SER A 115 5.95 -14.02 -9.52
CA SER A 115 6.58 -14.92 -8.56
C SER A 115 7.31 -16.04 -9.31
N VAL A 116 8.54 -16.33 -8.90
CA VAL A 116 9.34 -17.42 -9.47
C VAL A 116 9.66 -18.42 -8.37
N PRO A 117 9.32 -19.71 -8.53
CA PRO A 117 9.64 -20.73 -7.55
C PRO A 117 11.16 -20.95 -7.47
N ARG A 118 11.67 -21.14 -6.26
CA ARG A 118 13.07 -21.47 -5.94
C ARG A 118 13.12 -22.73 -5.09
N SER A 119 14.31 -23.35 -4.97
CA SER A 119 14.50 -24.56 -4.17
C SER A 119 14.13 -24.41 -2.69
N THR A 120 14.25 -23.20 -2.15
CA THR A 120 13.97 -22.88 -0.75
C THR A 120 12.91 -21.79 -0.58
N GLY A 121 12.06 -21.56 -1.59
CA GLY A 121 11.11 -20.46 -1.52
C GLY A 121 10.53 -20.01 -2.85
N CYS A 122 10.24 -18.72 -2.90
CA CYS A 122 9.91 -17.98 -4.09
C CYS A 122 10.77 -16.71 -4.13
N ASP A 123 10.90 -16.16 -5.33
CA ASP A 123 11.51 -14.88 -5.58
C ASP A 123 10.62 -14.05 -6.52
N VAL A 124 11.00 -12.82 -6.82
CA VAL A 124 10.31 -11.98 -7.80
C VAL A 124 11.20 -11.64 -8.97
N GLU A 125 10.65 -11.77 -10.17
CA GLU A 125 11.30 -11.35 -11.40
C GLU A 125 10.39 -10.39 -12.17
N ILE A 126 10.94 -9.74 -13.19
CA ILE A 126 10.28 -8.72 -13.98
C ILE A 126 10.26 -9.09 -15.46
N GLU A 127 9.10 -8.93 -16.09
CA GLU A 127 8.92 -9.10 -17.52
C GLU A 127 8.48 -7.78 -18.14
N ASN A 128 9.13 -7.38 -19.23
CA ASN A 128 8.71 -6.24 -20.03
C ASN A 128 7.67 -6.70 -21.06
N PHE A 129 6.52 -6.03 -21.06
CA PHE A 129 5.53 -6.17 -22.12
C PHE A 129 5.60 -4.89 -22.95
N ALA A 130 6.29 -5.00 -24.08
CA ALA A 130 6.30 -3.94 -25.08
C ALA A 130 4.85 -3.58 -25.42
N VAL A 131 4.51 -2.30 -25.24
CA VAL A 131 3.22 -1.78 -25.66
C VAL A 131 3.31 -1.66 -27.19
N ASN A 132 2.86 -2.68 -27.92
CA ASN A 132 2.67 -2.57 -29.37
C ASN A 132 1.70 -1.40 -29.62
N ARG A 133 2.22 -0.31 -30.18
CA ARG A 133 1.43 0.80 -30.72
C ARG A 133 0.85 0.42 -32.07
#